data_AF-A0A8X6TSZ9-F1
#
_entry.id   AF-A0A8X6TSZ9-F1
#
_cell.length_a   1.000
_cell.length_b   1.000
_cell.length_c   1.000
_cell.angle_alpha   90.00
_cell.angle_beta   90.00
_cell.angle_gamma   90.00
#
_symmetry.space_group_name_H-M   'P 1'
#
loop_
_entity.id
_entity.type
_entity.pdbx_description
1 polymer ?
#
loop_
_entity_poly.entity_id
_entity_poly.type
_entity_poly.pdbx_seq_one_letter_code
_entity_poly.pdbx_strand_id
1 'polypeptide(L)'
;MRKFRSYQSVIMTDFSDLKKGMIIGARLAVASVSRTANLVDVSRTTVSRVMIAYTSLGKMSYSKHNSGRKLKLKDCDRRVLKRIIAPKRKTTL
;
A
#
# COMPACT_ATOMS: atom_id res chain seq x y z
N MET A 1 10.89 -17.06 7.64
CA MET A 1 9.50 -16.54 7.43
C MET A 1 9.36 -15.04 7.11
N ARG A 2 10.40 -14.20 7.27
CA ARG A 2 10.30 -12.73 7.00
C ARG A 2 10.12 -12.34 5.52
N LYS A 3 10.64 -13.14 4.57
CA LYS A 3 10.56 -12.84 3.13
C LYS A 3 9.12 -12.81 2.60
N PHE A 4 8.29 -13.77 3.00
CA PHE A 4 6.90 -13.88 2.53
C PHE A 4 6.04 -12.67 2.91
N ARG A 5 6.15 -12.20 4.16
CA ARG A 5 5.43 -11.01 4.63
C ARG A 5 5.91 -9.73 3.93
N SER A 6 7.20 -9.64 3.61
CA SER A 6 7.78 -8.51 2.84
C SER A 6 7.27 -8.47 1.39
N TYR A 7 7.24 -9.64 0.71
CA TYR A 7 6.66 -9.75 -0.62
C TYR A 7 5.17 -9.37 -0.62
N GLN A 8 4.43 -9.74 0.43
CA GLN A 8 3.04 -9.35 0.57
C GLN A 8 2.87 -7.84 0.76
N SER A 9 3.73 -7.20 1.57
CA SER A 9 3.67 -5.75 1.74
C SER A 9 3.99 -4.98 0.45
N VAL A 10 4.96 -5.42 -0.36
CA VAL A 10 5.30 -4.73 -1.63
C VAL A 10 4.11 -4.72 -2.59
N ILE A 11 3.47 -5.87 -2.83
CA ILE A 11 2.28 -5.93 -3.72
C ILE A 11 1.09 -5.14 -3.19
N MET A 12 0.89 -5.10 -1.87
CA MET A 12 -0.14 -4.24 -1.29
C MET A 12 0.18 -2.75 -1.45
N THR A 13 1.43 -2.34 -1.66
CA THR A 13 1.77 -0.93 -1.89
C THR A 13 1.61 -0.54 -3.35
N ASP A 14 1.88 -1.48 -4.27
CA ASP A 14 1.91 -1.22 -5.72
C ASP A 14 0.51 -1.25 -6.37
N PHE A 15 -0.50 -1.75 -5.67
CA PHE A 15 -1.85 -1.90 -6.21
C PHE A 15 -2.80 -0.82 -5.69
N SER A 16 -3.63 -0.26 -6.59
CA SER A 16 -4.64 0.74 -6.22
C SER A 16 -5.64 0.17 -5.22
N ASP A 17 -5.98 0.96 -4.18
CA ASP A 17 -6.95 0.58 -3.16
C ASP A 17 -8.32 0.25 -3.76
N LEU A 18 -8.69 0.91 -4.86
CA LEU A 18 -9.92 0.61 -5.60
C LEU A 18 -9.91 -0.82 -6.15
N LYS A 19 -8.85 -1.21 -6.86
CA LYS A 19 -8.75 -2.55 -7.43
C LYS A 19 -8.64 -3.62 -6.33
N LYS A 20 -7.99 -3.34 -5.19
CA LYS A 20 -8.00 -4.25 -4.02
C LYS A 20 -9.41 -4.49 -3.51
N GLY A 21 -10.19 -3.41 -3.37
CA GLY A 21 -11.59 -3.48 -2.97
C GLY A 21 -12.43 -4.33 -3.92
N MET A 22 -12.25 -4.14 -5.24
CA MET A 22 -12.93 -4.95 -6.26
C MET A 22 -12.59 -6.45 -6.16
N ILE A 23 -11.31 -6.79 -5.96
CA ILE A 23 -10.88 -8.19 -5.81
C ILE A 23 -11.54 -8.83 -4.58
N ILE A 24 -11.50 -8.15 -3.43
CA ILE A 24 -12.06 -8.67 -2.18
C ILE A 24 -13.59 -8.79 -2.30
N GLY A 25 -14.26 -7.75 -2.80
CA GLY A 25 -15.71 -7.75 -3.01
C GLY A 25 -16.17 -8.89 -3.92
N ALA A 26 -15.50 -9.09 -5.07
CA ALA A 26 -15.82 -10.19 -5.96
C ALA A 26 -15.58 -11.57 -5.30
N ARG A 27 -14.52 -11.73 -4.51
CA ARG A 27 -14.22 -12.97 -3.80
C ARG A 27 -15.19 -13.26 -2.66
N LEU A 28 -15.67 -12.23 -1.97
CA LEU A 28 -16.73 -12.35 -0.95
C LEU A 28 -18.09 -12.69 -1.59
N ALA A 29 -18.36 -12.20 -2.81
CA ALA A 29 -19.50 -12.59 -3.62
C ALA A 29 -19.35 -13.99 -4.27
N VAL A 30 -18.50 -14.85 -3.70
CA VAL A 30 -18.28 -16.26 -4.11
C VAL A 30 -17.78 -16.42 -5.55
N ALA A 31 -17.13 -15.39 -6.13
CA ALA A 31 -16.48 -15.56 -7.42
C ALA A 31 -15.20 -16.41 -7.28
N SER A 32 -14.96 -17.29 -8.26
CA SER A 32 -13.70 -18.04 -8.34
C SER A 32 -12.52 -17.11 -8.57
N VAL A 33 -11.32 -17.54 -8.19
CA VAL A 33 -10.08 -16.74 -8.37
C VAL A 33 -9.88 -16.33 -9.83
N SER A 34 -10.13 -17.24 -10.77
CA SER A 34 -10.03 -16.97 -12.20
C SER A 34 -11.08 -15.95 -12.68
N ARG A 35 -12.32 -16.05 -12.19
CA ARG A 35 -13.39 -15.11 -12.55
C ARG A 35 -13.09 -13.71 -12.02
N THR A 36 -12.60 -13.60 -10.78
CA THR A 36 -12.15 -12.31 -10.21
C THR A 36 -10.98 -11.72 -10.99
N ALA A 37 -10.00 -12.56 -11.37
CA ALA A 37 -8.84 -12.14 -12.17
C ALA A 37 -9.27 -11.51 -13.50
N ASN A 38 -10.21 -12.16 -14.20
CA ASN A 38 -10.73 -11.64 -15.47
C ASN A 38 -11.59 -10.37 -15.26
N LEU A 39 -12.37 -10.29 -14.18
CA LEU A 39 -13.24 -9.13 -13.90
C LEU A 39 -12.45 -7.86 -13.59
N VAL A 40 -11.36 -7.99 -12.82
CA VAL A 40 -10.54 -6.86 -12.37
C VAL A 40 -9.34 -6.61 -13.30
N ASP A 41 -9.19 -7.44 -14.34
CA ASP A 41 -8.06 -7.45 -15.28
C ASP A 41 -6.71 -7.51 -14.55
N VAL A 42 -6.51 -8.62 -13.83
CA VAL A 42 -5.31 -8.87 -13.03
C VAL A 42 -4.88 -10.33 -13.11
N SER A 43 -3.63 -10.61 -12.75
CA SER A 43 -3.18 -11.99 -12.63
C SER A 43 -3.88 -12.73 -11.47
N ARG A 44 -4.10 -14.05 -11.64
CA ARG A 44 -4.61 -14.94 -10.57
C ARG A 44 -3.71 -14.90 -9.33
N THR A 45 -2.40 -14.76 -9.52
CA THR A 45 -1.41 -14.61 -8.45
C THR A 45 -1.66 -13.36 -7.62
N THR A 46 -2.01 -12.24 -8.26
CA THR A 46 -2.38 -10.99 -7.59
C THR A 46 -3.62 -11.18 -6.73
N VAL A 47 -4.66 -11.83 -7.27
CA VAL A 47 -5.90 -12.14 -6.52
C VAL A 47 -5.62 -12.98 -5.28
N SER A 48 -4.84 -14.05 -5.43
CA SER A 48 -4.45 -14.91 -4.30
C SER A 48 -3.71 -14.11 -3.22
N ARG A 49 -2.77 -13.26 -3.62
CA ARG A 49 -1.99 -12.44 -2.67
C ARG A 49 -2.85 -11.40 -1.98
N VAL A 50 -3.74 -10.70 -2.69
CA VAL A 50 -4.68 -9.76 -2.06
C VAL A 50 -5.56 -10.47 -1.02
N MET A 51 -6.08 -11.66 -1.34
CA MET A 51 -6.90 -12.42 -0.40
C MET A 51 -6.13 -12.91 0.83
N ILE A 52 -4.90 -13.39 0.66
CA ILE A 52 -4.05 -13.80 1.80
C ILE A 52 -3.71 -12.59 2.69
N ALA A 53 -3.42 -11.43 2.10
CA ALA A 53 -3.16 -10.20 2.86
C ALA A 53 -4.41 -9.76 3.63
N TYR A 54 -5.58 -9.84 2.99
CA TYR A 54 -6.86 -9.53 3.63
C TYR A 54 -7.14 -10.44 4.84
N THR A 55 -7.04 -11.75 4.69
CA THR A 55 -7.30 -12.70 5.79
C THR A 55 -6.26 -12.64 6.91
N SER A 56 -4.99 -12.38 6.58
CA SER A 56 -3.91 -12.33 7.57
C SER A 56 -3.79 -11.01 8.32
N LEU A 57 -4.20 -9.89 7.72
CA LEU A 57 -3.94 -8.55 8.25
C LEU A 57 -5.21 -7.78 8.63
N GLY A 58 -6.39 -8.19 8.14
CA GLY A 58 -7.69 -7.58 8.46
C GLY A 58 -7.88 -6.12 8.00
N LYS A 59 -6.84 -5.48 7.45
CA LYS A 59 -6.86 -4.08 6.97
C LYS A 59 -6.42 -3.99 5.51
N MET A 60 -7.20 -3.25 4.73
CA MET A 60 -7.00 -3.03 3.29
C MET A 60 -5.98 -1.94 2.99
N SER A 61 -5.88 -0.93 3.86
CA SER A 61 -4.91 0.14 3.76
C SER A 61 -3.64 -0.23 4.52
N TYR A 62 -2.58 -0.51 3.78
CA TYR A 62 -1.25 -0.45 4.36
C TYR A 62 -0.85 1.02 4.37
N SER A 63 -0.90 1.65 5.55
CA SER A 63 -0.18 2.92 5.76
C SER A 63 1.27 2.66 5.35
N LYS A 64 1.74 3.39 4.34
CA LYS A 64 3.11 3.32 3.80
C LYS A 64 4.06 3.13 4.95
N HIS A 65 4.56 1.91 5.13
CA HIS A 65 5.47 1.63 6.22
C HIS A 65 6.67 2.53 5.99
N ASN A 66 6.85 3.48 6.91
CA ASN A 66 8.09 4.23 7.00
C ASN A 66 9.16 3.16 6.99
N SER A 67 9.99 3.13 5.95
CA SER A 67 11.06 2.15 5.84
C SER A 67 11.75 2.08 7.20
N GLY A 68 12.01 0.89 7.75
CA GLY A 68 12.76 0.77 9.02
C GLY A 68 14.15 1.42 8.96
N ARG A 69 14.55 1.88 7.77
CA ARG A 69 15.63 2.84 7.55
C ARG A 69 15.40 4.09 8.40
N LYS A 70 16.29 4.28 9.36
CA LYS A 70 16.36 5.50 10.16
C LYS A 70 16.50 6.70 9.23
N LEU A 71 15.67 7.72 9.46
CA LEU A 71 15.80 9.01 8.80
C LEU A 71 17.11 9.65 9.30
N LYS A 72 17.84 10.32 8.39
CA LYS A 72 19.04 11.08 8.77
C LYS A 72 18.73 12.25 9.69
N LEU A 73 17.52 12.80 9.56
CA LEU A 73 17.05 13.95 10.33
C LEU A 73 16.07 13.49 11.42
N LYS A 74 16.20 14.07 12.61
CA LYS A 74 15.19 13.92 13.66
C LYS A 74 13.94 14.73 13.29
N ASP A 75 12.81 14.43 13.95
CA ASP A 75 11.55 15.14 13.67
C ASP A 75 11.67 16.65 13.96
N CYS A 76 12.45 17.04 14.97
CA CYS A 76 12.76 18.45 15.26
C CYS A 76 13.41 19.15 14.07
N ASP A 77 14.46 18.55 13.49
CA ASP A 77 15.22 19.11 12.38
C ASP A 77 14.32 19.24 11.14
N ARG A 78 13.44 18.25 10.93
CA ARG A 78 12.45 18.27 9.85
C ARG A 78 11.44 19.41 10.02
N ARG A 79 10.99 19.68 11.25
CA ARG A 79 10.07 20.80 11.56
C ARG A 79 10.74 22.15 11.33
N VAL A 80 11.99 22.31 11.75
CA VAL A 80 12.79 23.53 11.52
C VAL A 80 12.97 23.75 10.02
N LEU A 81 13.41 22.73 9.28
CA LEU A 81 13.58 22.81 7.83
C LEU A 81 12.29 23.25 7.11
N LYS A 82 11.14 22.67 7.50
CA LYS A 82 9.84 23.06 6.94
C LYS A 82 9.49 24.53 7.22
N ARG A 83 9.77 25.04 8.42
CA ARG A 83 9.55 26.44 8.79
C ARG A 83 10.44 27.41 8.02
N ILE A 84 11.66 27.01 7.67
CA ILE A 84 12.59 27.85 6.87
C ILE A 84 12.17 27.87 5.39
N ILE A 85 11.74 26.72 4.86
CA ILE A 85 11.37 26.60 3.44
C ILE A 85 10.02 27.27 3.14
N ALA A 86 9.04 27.17 4.05
CA ALA A 86 7.68 27.66 3.79
C ALA A 86 7.60 29.18 3.45
N PRO A 87 8.34 30.07 4.13
CA PRO A 87 8.42 31.49 3.76
C PRO A 87 9.16 31.72 2.44
N LYS A 88 10.30 31.03 2.20
CA LYS A 88 11.10 31.22 0.99
C LYS A 88 10.34 30.90 -0.30
N ARG A 89 9.40 29.95 -0.26
CA ARG A 89 8.52 29.61 -1.39
C ARG A 89 7.49 30.68 -1.73
N LYS A 90 7.14 31.56 -0.78
CA LYS A 90 6.19 32.66 -1.00
C LYS A 90 6.83 33.89 -1.66
N THR A 91 8.15 33.97 -1.67
CA THR A 91 8.92 35.08 -2.26
C THR A 91 9.39 34.78 -3.70
N THR A 92 9.14 33.55 -4.20
CA THR A 92 9.52 33.14 -5.58
C THR A 92 8.32 33.18 -6.53
N LEU A 93 7.40 34.13 -6.33
CA LEU A 93 6.34 34.52 -7.27
C LEU A 93 6.43 36.03 -7.50
#